data_AF-A0A556CH18-F1
#
_entry.id   AF-A0A556CH18-F1
#
_cell.length_a   1.000
_cell.length_b   1.000
_cell.length_c   1.000
_cell.angle_alpha   90.00
_cell.angle_beta   90.00
_cell.angle_gamma   90.00
#
_symmetry.space_group_name_H-M   'P 1'
#
loop_
_entity.id
_entity.type
_entity.pdbx_description
1 polymer ?
#
loop_
_entity_poly.entity_id
_entity_poly.type
_entity_poly.pdbx_seq_one_letter_code
_entity_poly.pdbx_strand_id
1 'polypeptide(L)'
;MEANSRGRPLEFDRARALLDAARLFWRLGYSGTSTRHLSSAIGISTSSLYSAFDSKSGLFDECVRVYARRYTALYEQAVAAQSIRTVVDELLRSSVIEFTQPADSHPGCLITSAVMSEVPATRKARGDISTMLTENERLLRTRLTRAIDEGEILGGTDGDVVAGFVQAIWHGLAVQAKHGVRRNELLRVADFSQRAMWSTYSR
;
A
#
# COMPACT_ATOMS: atom_id res chain seq x y z
N MET A 1 43.04 -31.84 -18.80
CA MET A 1 42.39 -30.68 -19.43
C MET A 1 41.06 -30.49 -18.72
N GLU A 2 41.03 -29.59 -17.76
CA GLU A 2 39.90 -29.39 -16.84
C GLU A 2 38.70 -28.79 -17.58
N ALA A 3 37.57 -29.49 -17.53
CA ALA A 3 36.28 -28.94 -17.94
C ALA A 3 35.79 -28.04 -16.81
N ASN A 4 36.02 -26.73 -16.97
CA ASN A 4 35.44 -25.68 -16.15
C ASN A 4 33.91 -25.78 -16.23
N SER A 5 33.29 -26.36 -15.21
CA SER A 5 31.84 -26.34 -15.02
C SER A 5 31.41 -24.89 -14.79
N ARG A 6 30.98 -24.21 -15.85
CA ARG A 6 30.33 -22.90 -15.80
C ARG A 6 29.25 -22.95 -14.73
N GLY A 7 29.52 -22.29 -13.60
CA GLY A 7 28.63 -22.25 -12.45
C GLY A 7 27.23 -21.88 -12.92
N ARG A 8 26.26 -22.73 -12.57
CA ARG A 8 24.84 -22.42 -12.65
C ARG A 8 24.66 -21.02 -12.04
N PRO A 9 24.11 -20.04 -12.76
CA PRO A 9 23.95 -18.70 -12.22
C PRO A 9 23.20 -18.80 -10.89
N LEU A 10 23.66 -18.07 -9.86
CA LEU A 10 22.90 -17.90 -8.62
C LEU A 10 21.46 -17.55 -9.02
N GLU A 11 20.52 -18.37 -8.57
CA GLU A 11 19.12 -18.24 -8.91
C GLU A 11 18.66 -16.84 -8.46
N PHE A 12 18.22 -16.04 -9.42
CA PHE A 12 17.76 -14.67 -9.18
C PHE A 12 16.54 -14.70 -8.26
N ASP A 13 16.69 -14.21 -7.03
CA ASP A 13 15.56 -14.04 -6.11
C ASP A 13 14.71 -12.85 -6.58
N ARG A 14 13.69 -13.17 -7.40
CA ARG A 14 12.74 -12.19 -7.93
C ARG A 14 12.01 -11.43 -6.81
N ALA A 15 11.65 -12.12 -5.72
CA ALA A 15 10.90 -11.49 -4.64
C ALA A 15 11.76 -10.44 -3.92
N ARG A 16 13.04 -10.77 -3.67
CA ARG A 16 13.99 -9.81 -3.12
C ARG A 16 14.26 -8.65 -4.07
N ALA A 17 14.43 -8.93 -5.36
CA ALA A 17 14.62 -7.90 -6.37
C ALA A 17 13.44 -6.92 -6.45
N LEU A 18 12.20 -7.42 -6.40
CA LEU A 18 11.00 -6.59 -6.36
C LEU A 18 10.96 -5.72 -5.10
N LEU A 19 11.35 -6.26 -3.96
CA LEU A 19 11.40 -5.52 -2.71
C LEU A 19 12.43 -4.38 -2.75
N ASP A 20 13.63 -4.65 -3.25
CA ASP A 20 14.68 -3.64 -3.37
C ASP A 20 14.33 -2.56 -4.40
N ALA A 21 13.70 -2.95 -5.52
CA ALA A 21 13.16 -2.00 -6.50
C ALA A 21 12.03 -1.14 -5.91
N ALA A 22 11.07 -1.75 -5.22
CA ALA A 22 9.95 -1.07 -4.60
C ALA A 22 10.41 -0.03 -3.57
N ARG A 23 11.42 -0.34 -2.75
CA ARG A 23 12.03 0.63 -1.83
C ARG A 23 12.62 1.84 -2.54
N LEU A 24 13.35 1.60 -3.62
CA LEU A 24 13.94 2.67 -4.42
C LEU A 24 12.84 3.58 -5.00
N PHE A 25 11.81 2.98 -5.60
CA PHE A 25 10.67 3.72 -6.13
C PHE A 25 9.89 4.47 -5.06
N TRP A 26 9.73 3.89 -3.88
CA TRP A 26 9.09 4.56 -2.75
C TRP A 26 9.86 5.80 -2.32
N ARG A 27 11.18 5.67 -2.17
CA ARG A 27 12.08 6.74 -1.69
C ARG A 27 12.32 7.83 -2.72
N LEU A 28 12.58 7.48 -3.97
CA LEU A 28 13.04 8.41 -5.02
C LEU A 28 11.95 8.75 -6.05
N GLY A 29 10.80 8.08 -5.97
CA GLY A 29 9.78 8.12 -7.02
C GLY A 29 10.21 7.41 -8.30
N TYR A 30 9.29 7.29 -9.26
CA TYR A 30 9.60 6.68 -10.55
C TYR A 30 10.68 7.48 -11.29
N SER A 31 10.48 8.78 -11.51
CA SER A 31 11.40 9.60 -12.30
C SER A 31 12.80 9.71 -11.69
N GLY A 32 12.92 9.79 -10.35
CA GLY A 32 14.19 9.86 -9.65
C GLY A 32 14.98 8.54 -9.58
N THR A 33 14.38 7.42 -10.00
CA THR A 33 15.01 6.09 -9.95
C THR A 33 15.59 5.73 -11.32
N SER A 34 16.91 5.71 -11.50
CA SER A 34 17.52 5.26 -12.75
C SER A 34 17.58 3.72 -12.85
N THR A 35 17.65 3.17 -14.06
CA THR A 35 17.87 1.72 -14.27
C THR A 35 19.22 1.26 -13.73
N ARG A 36 20.22 2.15 -13.70
CA ARG A 36 21.50 1.93 -13.03
C ARG A 36 21.36 1.81 -11.52
N HIS A 37 20.57 2.67 -10.87
CA HIS A 37 20.28 2.55 -9.43
C HIS A 37 19.54 1.25 -9.13
N LEU A 38 18.56 0.88 -9.96
CA LEU A 38 17.83 -0.39 -9.81
C LEU A 38 18.77 -1.60 -9.94
N SER A 39 19.58 -1.63 -10.99
CA SER A 39 20.56 -2.70 -11.23
C SER A 39 21.53 -2.84 -10.06
N SER A 40 22.05 -1.71 -9.57
CA SER A 40 22.96 -1.69 -8.42
C SER A 40 22.32 -2.15 -7.11
N ALA A 41 21.06 -1.80 -6.86
CA ALA A 41 20.38 -2.17 -5.62
C ALA A 41 19.88 -3.62 -5.64
N ILE A 42 19.45 -4.11 -6.80
CA ILE A 42 19.03 -5.51 -6.98
C ILE A 42 20.23 -6.45 -7.06
N GLY A 43 21.39 -5.95 -7.51
CA GLY A 43 22.60 -6.76 -7.68
C GLY A 43 22.65 -7.54 -9.00
N ILE A 44 22.03 -7.01 -10.06
CA ILE A 44 21.99 -7.63 -11.41
C ILE A 44 22.46 -6.65 -12.49
N SER A 45 22.80 -7.17 -13.67
CA SER A 45 23.08 -6.33 -14.84
C SER A 45 21.80 -5.64 -15.36
N THR A 46 21.95 -4.51 -16.05
CA THR A 46 20.83 -3.84 -16.73
C THR A 46 20.15 -4.76 -17.75
N SER A 47 20.93 -5.56 -18.47
CA SER A 47 20.41 -6.56 -19.42
C SER A 47 19.54 -7.60 -18.70
N SER A 48 20.01 -8.16 -17.58
CA SER A 48 19.25 -9.12 -16.77
C SER A 48 17.98 -8.50 -16.20
N LEU A 49 18.01 -7.22 -15.81
CA LEU A 49 16.84 -6.49 -15.34
C LEU A 49 15.78 -6.39 -16.44
N TYR A 50 16.17 -6.00 -17.65
CA TYR A 50 15.26 -5.94 -18.79
C TYR A 50 14.74 -7.32 -19.20
N SER A 51 15.57 -8.36 -19.16
CA SER A 51 15.11 -9.73 -19.41
C SER A 51 14.10 -10.22 -18.37
N ALA A 52 14.21 -9.78 -17.11
CA ALA A 52 13.33 -10.23 -16.03
C ALA A 52 12.02 -9.43 -15.91
N PHE A 53 12.02 -8.16 -16.28
CA PHE A 53 10.91 -7.23 -16.03
C PHE A 53 10.45 -6.42 -17.25
N ASP A 54 11.02 -6.71 -18.43
CA ASP A 54 10.79 -6.05 -19.71
C ASP A 54 11.24 -4.58 -19.78
N SER A 55 10.88 -3.77 -18.79
CA SER A 55 11.21 -2.35 -18.70
C SER A 55 11.23 -1.85 -17.26
N LYS A 56 11.74 -0.63 -17.03
CA LYS A 56 11.61 0.05 -15.74
C LYS A 56 10.14 0.26 -15.35
N SER A 57 9.28 0.58 -16.32
CA SER A 57 7.83 0.68 -16.12
C SER A 57 7.21 -0.66 -15.78
N GLY A 58 7.60 -1.74 -16.45
CA GLY A 58 7.14 -3.10 -16.11
C GLY A 58 7.51 -3.51 -14.69
N LEU A 59 8.76 -3.26 -14.28
CA LEU A 59 9.21 -3.47 -12.90
C LEU A 59 8.41 -2.61 -11.90
N PHE A 60 8.14 -1.34 -12.23
CA PHE A 60 7.35 -0.46 -11.39
C PHE A 60 5.91 -0.93 -11.23
N ASP A 61 5.25 -1.32 -12.33
CA ASP A 61 3.90 -1.86 -12.32
C ASP A 61 3.81 -3.14 -11.49
N GLU A 62 4.80 -4.02 -11.59
CA GLU A 62 4.85 -5.24 -10.78
C GLU A 62 5.05 -4.94 -9.29
N CYS A 63 5.94 -4.01 -8.94
CA CYS A 63 6.10 -3.54 -7.56
C CYS A 63 4.76 -3.00 -7.03
N VAL A 64 4.12 -2.10 -7.77
CA VAL A 64 2.84 -1.51 -7.37
C VAL A 64 1.81 -2.61 -7.16
N ARG A 65 1.63 -3.54 -8.10
CA ARG A 65 0.66 -4.62 -7.99
C ARG A 65 0.89 -5.51 -6.76
N VAL A 66 2.13 -5.92 -6.51
CA VAL A 66 2.47 -6.80 -5.38
C VAL A 66 2.22 -6.11 -4.04
N TYR A 67 2.65 -4.86 -3.89
CA TYR A 67 2.55 -4.16 -2.62
C TYR A 67 1.18 -3.50 -2.39
N ALA A 68 0.46 -3.12 -3.44
CA ALA A 68 -0.92 -2.65 -3.37
C ALA A 68 -1.85 -3.71 -2.75
N ARG A 69 -1.69 -4.98 -3.15
CA ARG A 69 -2.52 -6.09 -2.66
C ARG A 69 -2.42 -6.32 -1.15
N ARG A 70 -1.34 -5.86 -0.49
CA ARG A 70 -1.26 -5.91 0.98
C ARG A 70 -2.34 -5.04 1.62
N TYR A 71 -2.59 -3.86 1.06
CA TYR A 71 -3.64 -2.96 1.57
C TYR A 71 -5.03 -3.53 1.33
N THR A 72 -5.32 -4.11 0.16
CA THR A 72 -6.61 -4.79 -0.04
C THR A 72 -6.80 -5.95 0.94
N ALA A 73 -5.74 -6.66 1.33
CA ALA A 73 -5.85 -7.72 2.34
C ALA A 73 -6.23 -7.16 3.71
N LEU A 74 -5.71 -5.99 4.08
CA LEU A 74 -6.12 -5.31 5.31
C LEU A 74 -7.60 -4.91 5.28
N TYR A 75 -8.11 -4.42 4.15
CA TYR A 75 -9.54 -4.12 3.98
C TYR A 75 -10.39 -5.37 4.10
N GLU A 76 -10.08 -6.43 3.35
CA GLU A 76 -10.83 -7.69 3.38
C GLU A 76 -10.85 -8.33 4.76
N GLN A 77 -9.73 -8.29 5.47
CA GLN A 77 -9.63 -8.79 6.84
C GLN A 77 -10.48 -7.94 7.80
N ALA A 78 -10.32 -6.61 7.74
CA ALA A 78 -11.00 -5.71 8.67
C ALA A 78 -12.53 -5.75 8.51
N VAL A 79 -13.06 -5.79 7.28
CA VAL A 79 -14.52 -5.81 7.04
C VAL A 79 -15.20 -7.10 7.50
N ALA A 80 -14.43 -8.15 7.79
CA ALA A 80 -14.94 -9.39 8.37
C ALA A 80 -15.19 -9.29 9.89
N ALA A 81 -14.75 -8.22 10.55
CA ALA A 81 -14.96 -8.04 11.97
C ALA A 81 -16.44 -7.85 12.35
N GLN A 82 -16.78 -8.32 13.56
CA GLN A 82 -18.17 -8.40 14.03
C GLN A 82 -18.84 -7.03 14.17
N SER A 83 -18.11 -6.00 14.62
CA SER A 83 -18.66 -4.66 14.80
C SER A 83 -18.01 -3.66 13.85
N ILE A 84 -18.76 -2.66 13.39
CA ILE A 84 -18.19 -1.61 12.54
C ILE A 84 -17.09 -0.82 13.23
N ARG A 85 -17.17 -0.64 14.56
CA ARG A 85 -16.10 0.00 15.34
C ARG A 85 -14.79 -0.76 15.21
N THR A 86 -14.85 -2.08 15.33
CA THR A 86 -13.70 -2.96 15.14
C THR A 86 -13.19 -2.91 13.71
N VAL A 87 -14.08 -2.90 12.71
CA VAL A 87 -13.69 -2.79 11.29
C VAL A 87 -12.82 -1.55 11.07
N VAL A 88 -13.27 -0.37 11.51
CA VAL A 88 -12.52 0.87 11.24
C VAL A 88 -11.25 0.92 12.10
N ASP A 89 -11.29 0.44 13.34
CA ASP A 89 -10.11 0.37 14.21
C ASP A 89 -9.01 -0.53 13.62
N GLU A 90 -9.35 -1.77 13.27
CA GLU A 90 -8.44 -2.74 12.68
C GLU A 90 -7.89 -2.23 11.36
N LEU A 91 -8.73 -1.62 10.52
CA LEU A 91 -8.31 -1.05 9.25
C LEU A 91 -7.23 0.02 9.45
N LEU A 92 -7.47 1.03 10.29
CA LEU A 92 -6.50 2.12 10.50
C LEU A 92 -5.25 1.63 11.21
N ARG A 93 -5.38 0.84 12.27
CA ARG A 93 -4.24 0.36 13.07
C ARG A 93 -3.36 -0.60 12.29
N SER A 94 -3.95 -1.57 11.59
CA SER A 94 -3.19 -2.52 10.76
C SER A 94 -2.50 -1.82 9.59
N SER A 95 -3.13 -0.79 9.03
CA SER A 95 -2.50 0.03 7.99
C SER A 95 -1.32 0.82 8.52
N VAL A 96 -1.41 1.42 9.71
CA VAL A 96 -0.27 2.10 10.36
C VAL A 96 0.87 1.12 10.61
N ILE A 97 0.57 -0.10 11.07
CA ILE A 97 1.58 -1.15 11.26
C ILE A 97 2.26 -1.47 9.92
N GLU A 98 1.48 -1.68 8.85
CA GLU A 98 1.99 -1.99 7.52
C GLU A 98 2.87 -0.85 6.96
N PHE A 99 2.41 0.40 7.04
CA PHE A 99 3.17 1.56 6.54
C PHE A 99 4.53 1.72 7.22
N THR A 100 4.61 1.32 8.48
CA THR A 100 5.79 1.52 9.34
C THR A 100 6.56 0.24 9.58
N GLN A 101 6.34 -0.80 8.78
CA GLN A 101 7.17 -2.00 8.84
C GLN A 101 8.64 -1.65 8.54
N PRO A 102 9.59 -2.39 9.16
CA PRO A 102 11.01 -2.20 8.91
C PRO A 102 11.35 -2.21 7.42
N ALA A 103 12.25 -1.31 7.03
CA ALA A 103 12.59 -1.13 5.62
C ALA A 103 13.07 -2.44 4.99
N ASP A 104 13.80 -3.30 5.71
CA ASP A 104 14.35 -4.60 5.28
C ASP A 104 13.31 -5.70 4.96
N SER A 105 12.04 -5.49 5.33
CA SER A 105 10.91 -6.39 5.03
C SER A 105 9.77 -5.71 4.27
N HIS A 106 9.75 -4.37 4.19
CA HIS A 106 8.65 -3.62 3.59
C HIS A 106 9.14 -2.38 2.81
N PRO A 107 8.59 -2.07 1.63
CA PRO A 107 9.06 -0.96 0.81
C PRO A 107 8.50 0.41 1.23
N GLY A 108 7.56 0.45 2.16
CA GLY A 108 6.72 1.62 2.45
C GLY A 108 5.48 1.69 1.56
N CYS A 109 4.62 2.69 1.78
CA CYS A 109 3.39 2.85 0.99
C CYS A 109 3.65 3.45 -0.39
N LEU A 110 3.74 2.57 -1.41
CA LEU A 110 3.95 2.95 -2.81
C LEU A 110 2.78 3.71 -3.45
N ILE A 111 1.58 3.64 -2.86
CA ILE A 111 0.39 4.34 -3.38
C ILE A 111 0.67 5.83 -3.47
N THR A 112 1.27 6.42 -2.44
CA THR A 112 1.63 7.85 -2.43
C THR A 112 2.66 8.20 -3.51
N SER A 113 3.68 7.36 -3.73
CA SER A 113 4.73 7.60 -4.73
C SER A 113 4.26 7.38 -6.17
N ALA A 114 3.29 6.48 -6.39
CA ALA A 114 2.74 6.18 -7.70
C ALA A 114 1.67 7.17 -8.15
N VAL A 115 0.79 7.61 -7.23
CA VAL A 115 -0.21 8.66 -7.48
C VAL A 115 0.46 9.98 -7.86
N MET A 116 1.60 10.32 -7.25
CA MET A 116 2.30 11.59 -7.48
C MET A 116 3.19 11.63 -8.73
N SER A 117 3.39 10.52 -9.45
CA SER A 117 4.24 10.51 -10.65
C SER A 117 3.38 10.60 -11.91
N GLU A 118 3.24 11.79 -12.48
CA GLU A 118 2.42 12.07 -13.68
C GLU A 118 3.20 11.89 -15.01
N VAL A 119 3.94 10.80 -15.16
CA VAL A 119 4.57 10.48 -16.46
C VAL A 119 3.75 9.44 -17.23
N PRO A 120 3.83 9.40 -18.58
CA PRO A 120 3.12 8.40 -19.38
C PRO A 120 3.44 6.96 -18.97
N ALA A 121 4.70 6.71 -18.60
CA ALA A 121 5.22 5.40 -18.22
C ALA A 121 4.63 4.81 -16.92
N THR A 122 3.98 5.64 -16.08
CA THR A 122 3.35 5.18 -14.82
C THR A 122 1.82 5.13 -14.92
N ARG A 123 1.24 5.37 -16.10
CA ARG A 123 -0.21 5.41 -16.32
C ARG A 123 -0.90 4.11 -15.88
N LYS A 124 -0.30 2.95 -16.20
CA LYS A 124 -0.86 1.65 -15.84
C LYS A 124 -0.89 1.46 -14.32
N ALA A 125 0.25 1.57 -13.63
CA ALA A 125 0.30 1.56 -12.17
C ALA A 125 -0.71 2.52 -11.49
N ARG A 126 -0.89 3.75 -12.02
CA ARG A 126 -1.89 4.67 -11.49
C ARG A 126 -3.32 4.14 -11.66
N GLY A 127 -3.64 3.57 -12.81
CA GLY A 127 -4.94 2.93 -13.05
C GLY A 127 -5.19 1.74 -12.13
N ASP A 128 -4.17 0.88 -11.94
CA ASP A 128 -4.24 -0.28 -11.05
C ASP A 128 -4.47 0.16 -9.59
N ILE A 129 -3.78 1.22 -9.12
CA ILE A 129 -4.00 1.80 -7.79
C ILE A 129 -5.39 2.42 -7.66
N SER A 130 -5.83 3.19 -8.65
CA SER A 130 -7.15 3.83 -8.66
C SER A 130 -8.26 2.79 -8.52
N THR A 131 -8.14 1.70 -9.27
CA THR A 131 -9.07 0.55 -9.20
C THR A 131 -9.04 -0.08 -7.81
N MET A 132 -7.85 -0.36 -7.27
CA MET A 132 -7.71 -0.92 -5.94
C MET A 132 -8.33 -0.03 -4.84
N LEU A 133 -8.08 1.28 -4.89
CA LEU A 133 -8.64 2.22 -3.90
C LEU A 133 -10.17 2.25 -3.99
N THR A 134 -10.71 2.26 -5.20
CA THR A 134 -12.17 2.21 -5.44
C THR A 134 -12.77 0.93 -4.84
N GLU A 135 -12.14 -0.22 -5.03
CA GLU A 135 -12.65 -1.48 -4.47
C GLU A 135 -12.53 -1.57 -2.96
N ASN A 136 -11.42 -1.09 -2.38
CA ASN A 136 -11.25 -1.01 -0.93
C ASN A 136 -12.34 -0.11 -0.30
N GLU A 137 -12.62 1.03 -0.93
CA GLU A 137 -13.68 1.93 -0.50
C GLU A 137 -15.07 1.27 -0.61
N ARG A 138 -15.34 0.55 -1.69
CA ARG A 138 -16.60 -0.19 -1.88
C ARG A 138 -16.81 -1.24 -0.79
N LEU A 139 -15.76 -1.97 -0.38
CA LEU A 139 -15.83 -2.92 0.73
C LEU A 139 -16.23 -2.24 2.05
N LEU A 140 -15.61 -1.10 2.36
CA LEU A 140 -15.92 -0.36 3.58
C LEU A 140 -17.35 0.22 3.55
N ARG A 141 -17.77 0.81 2.43
CA ARG A 141 -19.14 1.33 2.25
C ARG A 141 -20.18 0.24 2.43
N THR A 142 -19.97 -0.93 1.83
CA THR A 142 -20.87 -2.09 1.99
C THR A 142 -21.02 -2.49 3.46
N ARG A 143 -19.90 -2.52 4.22
CA ARG A 143 -19.93 -2.86 5.64
C ARG A 143 -20.58 -1.77 6.50
N LEU A 144 -20.43 -0.50 6.14
CA LEU A 144 -21.09 0.64 6.79
C LEU A 144 -22.60 0.63 6.56
N THR A 145 -23.08 0.39 5.34
CA THR A 145 -24.51 0.25 5.04
C THR A 145 -25.13 -0.84 5.90
N ARG A 146 -24.50 -2.02 5.95
CA ARG A 146 -24.94 -3.11 6.82
C ARG A 146 -25.02 -2.70 8.30
N ALA A 147 -24.01 -1.96 8.80
CA ALA A 147 -23.98 -1.50 10.18
C ALA A 147 -25.13 -0.52 10.51
N ILE A 148 -25.54 0.30 9.54
CA ILE A 148 -26.69 1.20 9.66
C ILE A 148 -27.99 0.38 9.71
N ASP A 149 -28.14 -0.60 8.81
CA ASP A 149 -29.33 -1.47 8.74
C ASP A 149 -29.48 -2.33 10.00
N GLU A 150 -28.37 -2.80 10.57
CA GLU A 150 -28.31 -3.57 11.83
C GLU A 150 -28.43 -2.67 13.08
N GLY A 151 -28.45 -1.34 12.91
CA GLY A 151 -28.58 -0.39 14.00
C GLY A 151 -27.34 -0.23 14.89
N GLU A 152 -26.17 -0.69 14.44
CA GLU A 152 -24.87 -0.46 15.10
C GLU A 152 -24.48 1.04 15.09
N ILE A 153 -24.97 1.79 14.11
CA ILE A 153 -24.74 3.22 13.91
C ILE A 153 -26.09 3.96 13.94
N LEU A 154 -26.09 5.22 14.36
CA LEU A 154 -27.28 6.07 14.33
C LEU A 154 -27.95 6.08 12.93
N GLY A 155 -29.26 5.82 12.88
CA GLY A 155 -30.04 5.91 11.65
C GLY A 155 -30.00 7.31 11.04
N GLY A 156 -29.90 7.39 9.70
CA GLY A 156 -29.71 8.65 8.98
C GLY A 156 -28.24 9.06 8.80
N THR A 157 -27.29 8.26 9.28
CA THR A 157 -25.86 8.44 8.96
C THR A 157 -25.62 8.20 7.46
N ASP A 158 -24.92 9.12 6.81
CA ASP A 158 -24.46 8.95 5.44
C ASP A 158 -23.19 8.07 5.41
N GLY A 159 -23.36 6.81 5.01
CA GLY A 159 -22.28 5.83 4.93
C GLY A 159 -21.17 6.22 3.94
N ASP A 160 -21.48 6.97 2.88
CA ASP A 160 -20.48 7.44 1.91
C ASP A 160 -19.59 8.51 2.53
N VAL A 161 -20.16 9.42 3.31
CA VAL A 161 -19.40 10.44 4.06
C VAL A 161 -18.47 9.79 5.08
N VAL A 162 -18.96 8.78 5.81
CA VAL A 162 -18.13 8.05 6.80
C VAL A 162 -17.00 7.29 6.10
N ALA A 163 -17.29 6.59 5.00
CA ALA A 163 -16.26 5.91 4.23
C ALA A 163 -15.19 6.89 3.71
N GLY A 164 -15.62 8.02 3.14
CA GLY A 164 -14.74 9.07 2.65
C GLY A 164 -13.85 9.67 3.75
N PHE A 165 -14.39 9.89 4.95
CA PHE A 165 -13.61 10.33 6.11
C PHE A 165 -12.52 9.31 6.48
N VAL A 166 -12.88 8.02 6.56
CA VAL A 166 -11.92 6.95 6.87
C VAL A 166 -10.81 6.87 5.81
N GLN A 167 -11.17 6.98 4.51
CA GLN A 167 -10.19 7.04 3.42
C GLN A 167 -9.25 8.24 3.55
N ALA A 168 -9.77 9.42 3.87
CA ALA A 168 -8.96 10.63 4.04
C ALA A 168 -7.94 10.47 5.17
N ILE A 169 -8.37 9.92 6.31
CA ILE A 169 -7.47 9.60 7.44
C ILE A 169 -6.43 8.56 7.02
N TRP A 170 -6.84 7.49 6.35
CA TRP A 170 -5.94 6.43 5.88
C TRP A 170 -4.83 6.98 4.95
N HIS A 171 -5.20 7.82 3.97
CA HIS A 171 -4.24 8.49 3.09
C HIS A 171 -3.30 9.43 3.87
N GLY A 172 -3.83 10.21 4.81
CA GLY A 172 -3.03 11.07 5.66
C GLY A 172 -1.98 10.31 6.48
N LEU A 173 -2.37 9.16 7.05
CA LEU A 173 -1.46 8.27 7.79
C LEU A 173 -0.37 7.69 6.88
N ALA A 174 -0.72 7.28 5.66
CA ALA A 174 0.25 6.76 4.69
C ALA A 174 1.30 7.81 4.30
N VAL A 175 0.87 9.06 4.07
CA VAL A 175 1.77 10.18 3.75
C VAL A 175 2.66 10.53 4.94
N GLN A 176 2.11 10.64 6.15
CA GLN A 176 2.90 10.93 7.35
C GLN A 176 3.93 9.83 7.65
N ALA A 177 3.56 8.55 7.47
CA ALA A 177 4.48 7.44 7.57
C ALA A 177 5.65 7.56 6.58
N LYS A 178 5.36 7.98 5.34
CA LYS A 178 6.40 8.27 4.33
C LYS A 178 7.36 9.38 4.75
N HIS A 179 6.88 10.37 5.48
CA HIS A 179 7.71 11.45 6.04
C HIS A 179 8.42 11.08 7.35
N GLY A 180 8.34 9.83 7.81
CA GLY A 180 9.07 9.34 8.97
C GLY A 180 8.42 9.65 10.32
N VAL A 181 7.14 10.04 10.34
CA VAL A 181 6.38 10.15 11.59
C VAL A 181 6.35 8.80 12.28
N ARG A 182 6.58 8.79 13.60
CA ARG A 182 6.77 7.53 14.35
C ARG A 182 5.46 6.75 14.42
N ARG A 183 5.54 5.41 14.38
CA ARG A 183 4.39 4.49 14.49
C ARG A 183 3.44 4.87 15.63
N ASN A 184 3.97 5.10 16.83
CA ASN A 184 3.17 5.44 18.00
C ASN A 184 2.42 6.78 17.86
N GLU A 185 2.92 7.71 17.06
CA GLU A 185 2.27 9.00 16.80
C GLU A 185 1.13 8.82 15.80
N LEU A 186 1.36 8.04 14.73
CA LEU A 186 0.34 7.67 13.76
C LEU A 186 -0.81 6.88 14.41
N LEU A 187 -0.50 5.96 15.32
CA LEU A 187 -1.51 5.23 16.08
C LEU A 187 -2.36 6.17 16.94
N ARG A 188 -1.76 7.20 17.57
CA ARG A 188 -2.54 8.20 18.32
C ARG A 188 -3.48 9.00 17.44
N VAL A 189 -3.07 9.32 16.21
CA VAL A 189 -3.95 9.97 15.21
C VAL A 189 -5.11 9.05 14.85
N ALA A 190 -4.84 7.78 14.53
CA ALA A 190 -5.88 6.79 14.25
C ALA A 190 -6.88 6.65 15.42
N ASP A 191 -6.37 6.50 16.64
CA ASP A 191 -7.21 6.37 17.85
C ASP A 191 -8.06 7.63 18.10
N PHE A 192 -7.51 8.82 17.85
CA PHE A 192 -8.26 10.07 17.96
C PHE A 192 -9.36 10.16 16.91
N SER A 193 -9.06 9.84 15.64
CA SER A 193 -10.04 9.83 14.56
C SER A 193 -11.20 8.87 14.85
N GLN A 194 -10.91 7.67 15.40
CA GLN A 194 -11.94 6.73 15.84
C GLN A 194 -12.84 7.34 16.90
N ARG A 195 -12.27 7.93 17.97
CA ARG A 195 -13.05 8.54 19.05
C ARG A 195 -13.93 9.68 18.56
N ALA A 196 -13.39 10.56 17.72
CA ALA A 196 -14.13 11.71 17.16
C ALA A 196 -15.26 11.28 16.21
N MET A 197 -15.01 10.28 15.38
CA MET A 197 -16.02 9.72 14.49
C MET A 197 -17.14 9.08 15.32
N TRP A 198 -16.79 8.20 16.26
CA TRP A 198 -17.80 7.53 17.05
C TRP A 198 -18.54 8.47 17.99
N SER A 199 -17.93 9.52 18.57
CA SER A 199 -18.70 10.48 19.39
C SER A 199 -19.82 11.18 18.62
N THR A 200 -19.74 11.22 17.29
CA THR A 200 -20.76 11.81 16.41
C THR A 200 -21.89 10.83 16.08
N TYR A 201 -21.59 9.52 16.01
CA TYR A 201 -22.53 8.50 15.54
C TYR A 201 -22.87 7.41 16.59
N SER A 202 -22.33 7.52 17.80
CA SER A 202 -22.74 6.73 18.96
C SER A 202 -24.13 7.16 19.38
N ARG A 203 -24.96 6.20 19.78
CA ARG A 203 -26.06 6.48 20.71
C ARG A 203 -25.51 6.91 22.06
#